data_AF-G5A6R8-F1
#
_entry.id   AF-G5A6R8-F1
#
_cell.length_a   1.000
_cell.length_b   1.000
_cell.length_c   1.000
_cell.angle_alpha   90.00
_cell.angle_beta   90.00
_cell.angle_gamma   90.00
#
_symmetry.space_group_name_H-M   'P 1'
#
loop_
_entity.id
_entity.type
_entity.pdbx_description
1 polymer ?
#
loop_
_entity_poly.entity_id
_entity_poly.type
_entity_poly.pdbx_seq_one_letter_code
_entity_poly.pdbx_strand_id
1 'polypeptide(L)' 'IIHCIKRHIISRKMMQALDRLGEGLDNPYEVDQLTALLWCEDAWSKVSASTIRHCWNHSGLVGKAALQFILK' A
#
# COMPACT_ATOMS: atom_id res chain seq x y z
N ILE A 1 -4.72 -4.14 -5.85
CA ILE A 1 -4.23 -2.77 -5.56
C ILE A 1 -4.48 -2.40 -4.10
N ILE A 2 -5.72 -2.07 -3.70
CA ILE A 2 -6.05 -1.64 -2.32
C ILE A 2 -5.54 -2.65 -1.28
N HIS A 3 -5.73 -3.95 -1.51
CA HIS A 3 -5.22 -4.99 -0.60
C HIS A 3 -3.70 -4.91 -0.40
N CYS A 4 -2.92 -4.78 -1.47
CA CYS A 4 -1.46 -4.70 -1.40
C CYS A 4 -1.00 -3.48 -0.58
N ILE A 5 -1.64 -2.32 -0.82
CA ILE A 5 -1.32 -1.08 -0.10
C ILE A 5 -1.68 -1.23 1.39
N LYS A 6 -2.90 -1.69 1.71
CA LYS A 6 -3.34 -1.91 3.09
C LYS A 6 -2.41 -2.87 3.84
N ARG A 7 -2.03 -3.98 3.21
CA ARG A 7 -1.10 -4.95 3.79
C ARG A 7 0.24 -4.31 4.14
N HIS A 8 0.78 -3.49 3.24
CA HIS A 8 2.05 -2.82 3.48
C HIS A 8 1.96 -1.83 4.64
N ILE A 9 0.94 -0.96 4.64
CA ILE A 9 0.72 0.05 5.68
C ILE A 9 0.51 -0.60 7.06
N ILE A 10 -0.30 -1.66 7.15
CA ILE A 10 -0.56 -2.35 8.42
C ILE A 10 0.73 -2.96 8.97
N SER A 11 1.55 -3.58 8.11
CA SER A 11 2.83 -4.16 8.53
C SER A 11 3.80 -3.09 9.03
N ARG A 12 3.93 -1.97 8.32
CA ARG A 12 4.74 -0.82 8.74
C ARG A 12 4.27 -0.24 10.08
N LYS A 13 2.96 -0.04 10.21
CA LYS A 13 2.33 0.51 11.42
C LYS A 13 2.54 -0.40 12.63
N MET A 14 2.47 -1.72 12.45
CA MET A 14 2.75 -2.69 13.53
C MET A 14 4.22 -2.66 13.95
N MET A 15 5.17 -2.64 13.00
CA MET A 15 6.60 -2.56 13.35
C MET A 15 6.91 -1.28 14.12
N GLN A 16 6.46 -0.12 13.62
CA GLN A 16 6.66 1.15 14.33
C GLN A 16 6.01 1.16 15.72
N ALA A 17 4.82 0.57 15.87
CA ALA A 17 4.15 0.49 17.16
C ALA A 17 4.94 -0.33 18.19
N LEU A 18 5.59 -1.41 17.77
CA LEU A 18 6.47 -2.20 18.65
C LEU A 18 7.68 -1.38 19.09
N ASP A 19 8.32 -0.64 18.17
CA ASP A 19 9.47 0.21 18.49
C ASP A 19 9.09 1.29 19.52
N ARG A 20 7.96 1.97 19.29
CA ARG A 20 7.46 3.03 20.19
C ARG A 20 6.99 2.52 21.55
N LEU A 21 6.44 1.30 21.61
CA LEU A 21 6.16 0.64 22.88
C LEU A 21 7.44 0.37 23.67
N GLY A 22 8.52 -0.02 23.00
CA GLY A 22 9.85 -0.18 23.60
C GLY A 22 10.44 1.13 24.14
N GLU A 23 10.08 2.26 23.54
CA GLU A 23 10.47 3.61 23.96
C GLU A 23 9.57 4.20 25.06
N GLY A 24 8.45 3.54 25.40
CA GLY A 24 7.52 3.99 26.44
C GLY A 24 6.60 5.14 26.03
N LEU A 25 6.31 5.28 24.73
CA LEU A 25 5.40 6.33 24.22
C LEU A 25 3.92 5.94 24.40
N ASP A 26 3.09 6.90 24.85
CA ASP A 26 1.67 6.68 25.18
C ASP A 26 0.79 6.27 23.98
N ASN A 27 1.10 6.76 22.77
CA ASN A 27 0.35 6.44 21.55
C ASN A 27 1.26 5.79 20.49
N PRO A 28 1.51 4.47 20.59
CA PRO A 28 2.42 3.77 19.69
C PRO A 28 1.90 3.69 18.24
N TYR A 29 0.62 3.99 18.01
CA TYR A 29 -0.02 3.94 16.69
C TYR A 29 -0.15 5.29 15.99
N GLU A 30 0.31 6.37 16.63
CA GLU A 30 0.29 7.70 16.03
C GLU A 30 1.21 7.77 14.82
N VAL A 31 0.73 8.30 13.70
CA VAL A 31 1.56 8.49 12.50
C VAL A 31 1.26 9.88 11.96
N ASP A 32 2.29 10.71 11.83
CA ASP A 32 2.13 12.03 11.21
C ASP A 32 1.85 11.90 9.71
N GLN A 33 1.30 12.96 9.12
CA GLN A 33 0.86 12.93 7.73
C GLN A 33 2.01 12.72 6.74
N LEU A 34 3.20 13.26 7.00
CA LEU A 34 4.35 13.10 6.12
C LEU A 34 4.80 11.63 6.11
N THR A 35 4.94 11.02 7.29
CA THR A 35 5.27 9.59 7.40
C THR A 35 4.22 8.72 6.71
N ALA A 36 2.93 9.04 6.88
CA ALA A 36 1.86 8.29 6.22
C ALA A 36 1.93 8.40 4.69
N LEU A 37 2.24 9.58 4.15
CA LEU A 37 2.41 9.81 2.71
C LEU A 37 3.62 9.05 2.15
N LEU A 38 4.76 9.06 2.86
CA LEU A 38 5.94 8.29 2.48
C LEU A 38 5.66 6.79 2.47
N TRP A 39 4.89 6.27 3.43
CA TRP A 39 4.47 4.87 3.41
C TRP A 39 3.51 4.56 2.27
N CYS A 40 2.64 5.49 1.88
CA CYS A 40 1.77 5.31 0.72
C CYS A 40 2.57 5.24 -0.58
N GLU A 41 3.57 6.11 -0.75
CA GLU A 41 4.47 6.09 -1.90
C GLU A 41 5.27 4.78 -1.97
N ASP A 42 5.90 4.39 -0.85
CA ASP A 42 6.64 3.14 -0.73
C ASP A 42 5.74 1.89 -0.89
N ALA A 43 4.47 1.96 -0.49
CA ALA A 43 3.50 0.89 -0.74
C ALA A 43 3.11 0.81 -2.22
N TRP A 44 2.92 1.96 -2.87
CA TRP A 44 2.54 2.05 -4.27
C TRP A 44 3.64 1.50 -5.18
N SER A 45 4.91 1.82 -4.91
CA SER A 45 6.06 1.31 -5.67
C SER A 45 6.16 -0.22 -5.66
N LYS A 46 5.61 -0.89 -4.64
CA LYS A 46 5.56 -2.35 -4.51
C LYS A 46 4.38 -3.01 -5.23
N VAL A 47 3.42 -2.23 -5.75
CA VAL A 47 2.30 -2.80 -6.50
C VAL A 47 2.77 -3.16 -7.91
N SER A 48 2.84 -4.46 -8.21
CA SER A 48 3.27 -4.91 -9.54
C SER A 48 2.27 -4.53 -10.64
N ALA A 49 2.78 -4.30 -11.85
CA ALA A 49 1.93 -4.11 -13.04
C ALA A 49 0.96 -5.29 -13.25
N SER A 50 1.37 -6.52 -12.95
CA SER A 50 0.50 -7.70 -12.98
C SER A 50 -0.66 -7.62 -11.99
N THR A 51 -0.42 -7.11 -10.78
CA THR A 51 -1.47 -6.87 -9.76
C THR A 51 -2.44 -5.80 -10.22
N ILE A 52 -1.94 -4.70 -10.79
CA ILE A 52 -2.78 -3.62 -11.33
C ILE A 52 -3.67 -4.17 -12.43
N ARG A 53 -3.09 -4.88 -13.40
CA ARG A 53 -3.80 -5.50 -14.53
C ARG A 53 -4.87 -6.47 -14.06
N HIS A 54 -4.52 -7.35 -13.12
CA HIS A 54 -5.46 -8.31 -12.56
C HIS A 54 -6.64 -7.62 -11.88
N CYS A 55 -6.37 -6.60 -11.05
CA CYS A 55 -7.43 -5.87 -10.36
C CYS A 55 -8.34 -5.08 -11.32
N TRP A 56 -7.78 -4.40 -12.32
CA TRP A 56 -8.58 -3.65 -13.30
C TRP A 56 -9.43 -4.57 -14.18
N ASN A 57 -8.92 -5.74 -14.56
CA ASN A 57 -9.70 -6.77 -15.26
C ASN A 57 -10.83 -7.28 -14.37
N HIS A 58 -10.54 -7.59 -13.10
CA HIS A 58 -11.53 -8.09 -12.15
C HIS A 58 -12.62 -7.06 -11.85
N SER A 59 -12.29 -5.78 -11.76
CA SER A 59 -13.27 -4.70 -11.49
C SER A 59 -14.03 -4.22 -12.74
N GLY A 60 -13.71 -4.75 -13.93
CA GLY A 60 -14.33 -4.33 -15.19
C GLY A 60 -13.98 -2.90 -15.64
N LEU A 61 -12.94 -2.28 -15.04
CA LEU A 61 -12.55 -0.90 -15.35
C LEU A 61 -11.94 -0.75 -16.75
N VAL A 62 -11.42 -1.84 -17.31
CA VAL A 62 -10.78 -1.85 -18.62
C VAL A 62 -11.24 -3.09 -19.38
N GLY A 63 -11.69 -2.91 -20.63
CA GLY A 63 -11.99 -4.02 -21.53
C GLY A 63 -10.74 -4.82 -21.87
N LYS A 64 -10.87 -6.14 -22.08
CA LYS A 64 -9.73 -7.08 -22.25
C LYS A 64 -8.67 -6.63 -23.27
N ALA A 65 -9.06 -5.92 -24.34
CA ALA A 65 -8.15 -5.42 -25.37
C ALA A 65 -7.27 -4.23 -24.92
N ALA A 66 -7.76 -3.38 -24.01
CA ALA A 66 -7.05 -2.17 -23.58
C ALA A 66 -5.99 -2.43 -22.49
N LEU A 67 -6.09 -3.54 -21.75
CA LEU A 67 -5.13 -3.90 -20.70
C LEU A 67 -3.71 -4.19 -21.21
N GLN A 68 -3.55 -4.64 -22.45
CA GLN A 68 -2.24 -4.94 -23.04
C GLN A 68 -1.42 -3.68 -23.39
N PHE A 69 -2.09 -2.54 -23.59
CA PHE A 69 -1.44 -1.31 -24.00
C PHE A 69 -1.00 -0.43 -22.83
N ILE A 70 -1.71 -0.47 -21.70
CA ILE A 70 -1.56 0.51 -20.60
C ILE A 70 -0.48 0.11 -19.58
N LEU A 71 -0.18 -1.18 -19.43
CA LEU A 71 0.68 -1.71 -18.36
C LEU A 71 1.84 -2.54 -18.92
N LYS A 72 2.57 -1.98 -19.90
CA LYS A 72 3.82 -2.55 -20.42
C LYS A 72 4.91 -2.53 -19.36
#